data_AF-W4MEA7-F1
#
_entry.id   AF-W4MEA7-F1
#
_cell.length_a   1.000
_cell.length_b   1.000
_cell.length_c   1.000
_cell.angle_alpha   90.00
_cell.angle_beta   90.00
_cell.angle_gamma   90.00
#
_symmetry.space_group_name_H-M   'P 1'
#
loop_
_entity.id
_entity.type
_entity.pdbx_description
1 polymer ?
#
loop_
_entity_poly.entity_id
_entity_poly.type
_entity_poly.pdbx_seq_one_letter_code
_entity_poly.pdbx_strand_id
1 'polypeptide(L)' 'MTRIQFELPEDKITELEKLMSESGIKTKKELFNNALTLLEWAIKEKKAGRTIASIDETSNSYKEIMMPVLSAVAQE' A
#
# COMPACT_ATOMS: atom_id res chain seq x y z
N MET A 1 -13.08 -18.61 -10.68
CA MET A 1 -12.76 -17.17 -10.54
C MET A 1 -13.81 -16.59 -9.60
N THR A 2 -13.41 -15.84 -8.57
CA THR A 2 -14.33 -15.29 -7.55
C THR A 2 -14.48 -13.80 -7.77
N ARG A 3 -15.72 -13.28 -7.71
CA ARG A 3 -16.02 -11.85 -7.84
C ARG A 3 -16.07 -11.21 -6.46
N ILE A 4 -15.36 -10.09 -6.30
CA ILE A 4 -15.42 -9.23 -5.11
C ILE A 4 -16.03 -7.90 -5.54
N GLN A 5 -16.91 -7.34 -4.72
CA GLN A 5 -17.49 -6.02 -4.90
C GLN A 5 -17.19 -5.18 -3.66
N PHE A 6 -16.77 -3.94 -3.89
CA PHE A 6 -16.53 -2.97 -2.82
C PHE A 6 -17.53 -1.84 -2.97
N GLU A 7 -18.10 -1.42 -1.84
CA GLU A 7 -18.79 -0.14 -1.74
C GLU A 7 -17.77 0.87 -1.21
N LEU A 8 -17.51 1.90 -2.01
CA LEU A 8 -16.54 2.95 -1.70
C LEU A 8 -17.19 4.31 -1.94
N PRO A 9 -16.92 5.29 -1.07
CA PRO A 9 -17.25 6.69 -1.32
C PRO A 9 -16.67 7.21 -2.64
N GLU A 10 -17.34 8.19 -3.27
CA GLU A 10 -16.94 8.73 -4.58
C GLU A 10 -15.55 9.40 -4.57
N ASP A 11 -15.17 10.03 -3.46
CA ASP A 11 -13.83 10.61 -3.26
C ASP A 11 -12.75 9.51 -3.32
N LYS A 12 -13.01 8.34 -2.73
CA LYS A 12 -12.10 7.20 -2.80
C LYS A 12 -11.99 6.59 -4.19
N ILE A 13 -13.09 6.61 -4.95
CA ILE A 13 -13.05 6.21 -6.38
C ILE A 13 -12.19 7.19 -7.18
N THR A 14 -12.32 8.49 -6.92
CA THR A 14 -11.53 9.54 -7.59
C THR A 14 -10.03 9.39 -7.28
N GLU A 15 -9.67 9.16 -6.01
CA GLU A 15 -8.29 8.87 -5.62
C GLU A 15 -7.75 7.61 -6.32
N LEU A 16 -8.56 6.55 -6.42
CA LEU A 16 -8.19 5.31 -7.09
C LEU A 16 -7.90 5.55 -8.58
N GLU A 17 -8.76 6.29 -9.26
CA GLU A 17 -8.60 6.60 -10.68
C GLU A 17 -7.38 7.49 -10.95
N LYS A 18 -7.08 8.43 -10.04
CA LYS A 18 -5.85 9.20 -10.07
C LYS A 18 -4.61 8.30 -9.96
N LEU A 19 -4.57 7.38 -8.99
CA LEU A 19 -3.47 6.43 -8.84
C LEU A 19 -3.29 5.55 -10.09
N MET A 20 -4.39 5.10 -10.69
CA MET A 20 -4.35 4.36 -11.96
C MET A 20 -3.70 5.19 -13.07
N SER A 21 -4.08 6.46 -13.20
CA SER A 21 -3.51 7.36 -14.21
C SER A 21 -2.02 7.62 -13.99
N GLU A 22 -1.59 7.87 -12.75
CA GLU A 22 -0.20 8.15 -12.41
C GLU A 22 0.72 6.94 -12.60
N SER A 23 0.19 5.73 -12.43
CA SER A 23 0.92 4.46 -12.56
C SER A 23 0.78 3.77 -13.91
N GLY A 24 -0.05 4.30 -14.82
CA GLY A 24 -0.32 3.69 -16.13
C GLY A 24 -1.15 2.40 -16.08
N ILE A 25 -1.82 2.14 -14.95
CA ILE A 25 -2.63 0.94 -14.74
C ILE A 25 -3.99 1.09 -15.41
N LYS A 26 -4.43 0.04 -16.13
CA LYS A 26 -5.63 0.11 -16.98
C LYS A 26 -6.89 -0.42 -16.31
N THR A 27 -6.76 -1.25 -15.27
CA THR A 27 -7.91 -1.86 -14.61
C THR A 27 -7.83 -1.76 -13.09
N LYS A 28 -8.98 -1.59 -12.44
CA LYS A 28 -9.09 -1.59 -10.96
C LYS A 28 -8.57 -2.90 -10.35
N LYS A 29 -8.73 -4.03 -11.06
CA LYS A 29 -8.18 -5.35 -10.69
C LYS A 29 -6.64 -5.33 -10.65
N GLU A 30 -6.01 -4.75 -11.67
CA GLU A 30 -4.55 -4.67 -11.74
C GLU A 30 -4.00 -3.78 -10.63
N LEU A 31 -4.62 -2.64 -10.36
CA LEU A 31 -4.25 -1.79 -9.22
C LEU A 31 -4.36 -2.56 -7.90
N PHE A 32 -5.49 -3.26 -7.69
CA PHE A 32 -5.72 -4.06 -6.50
C PHE A 32 -4.66 -5.16 -6.31
N ASN A 33 -4.30 -5.87 -7.38
CA ASN A 33 -3.25 -6.90 -7.34
C ASN A 33 -1.87 -6.31 -6.98
N ASN A 34 -1.54 -5.13 -7.52
CA ASN A 34 -0.29 -4.45 -7.18
C ASN A 34 -0.26 -4.02 -5.71
N ALA A 35 -1.37 -3.45 -5.21
CA ALA A 35 -1.52 -3.08 -3.81
C ALA A 35 -1.38 -4.30 -2.87
N LEU A 36 -1.98 -5.44 -3.22
CA LEU A 36 -1.83 -6.70 -2.47
C LEU A 36 -0.38 -7.17 -2.45
N THR A 37 0.30 -7.15 -3.60
CA THR A 37 1.70 -7.57 -3.70
C THR A 37 2.61 -6.72 -2.80
N LEU A 38 2.41 -5.40 -2.80
CA LEU A 38 3.15 -4.49 -1.92
C LEU A 38 2.87 -4.77 -0.45
N LEU A 39 1.60 -4.97 -0.08
CA LEU A 39 1.20 -5.25 1.29
C LEU A 39 1.77 -6.58 1.80
N GLU A 40 1.78 -7.63 0.97
CA GLU A 40 2.38 -8.92 1.30
C GLU A 40 3.88 -8.80 1.58
N TRP A 41 4.60 -8.03 0.75
CA TRP A 41 6.02 -7.75 1.00
C TRP A 41 6.20 -6.96 2.30
N ALA A 42 5.41 -5.92 2.52
CA ALA A 42 5.49 -5.09 3.72
C ALA A 42 5.26 -5.90 5.01
N ILE A 43 4.30 -6.82 4.99
CA ILE A 43 4.05 -7.75 6.10
C ILE A 43 5.27 -8.65 6.35
N LYS A 44 5.92 -9.16 5.30
CA LYS A 44 7.14 -9.99 5.45
C LYS A 44 8.29 -9.21 6.07
N GLU A 45 8.53 -7.98 5.63
CA GLU A 45 9.57 -7.11 6.21
C GLU A 45 9.31 -6.83 7.69
N LYS A 46 8.06 -6.49 8.05
CA LYS A 46 7.68 -6.27 9.46
C LYS A 46 7.82 -7.53 10.31
N LYS A 47 7.43 -8.71 9.80
CA LYS A 47 7.67 -10.00 10.48
C LYS A 47 9.15 -10.32 10.67
N ALA A 48 10.02 -9.80 9.81
CA ALA A 48 11.47 -9.93 9.93
C ALA A 48 12.09 -8.88 10.88
N GLY A 49 11.27 -8.10 11.61
CA GLY A 49 11.73 -7.07 12.54
C GLY A 49 12.22 -5.79 11.85
N ARG A 50 11.91 -5.59 10.57
CA ARG A 50 12.39 -4.43 9.80
C ARG A 50 11.36 -3.31 9.79
N THR A 51 11.87 -2.08 9.70
CA THR A 51 11.04 -0.89 9.50
C THR A 51 11.01 -0.50 8.02
N ILE A 52 9.80 -0.17 7.54
CA ILE A 52 9.58 0.31 6.17
C ILE A 52 9.46 1.82 6.23
N ALA A 53 10.38 2.53 5.60
CA ALA A 53 10.45 3.99 5.65
C ALA A 53 10.97 4.56 4.34
N SER A 54 10.57 5.81 4.07
CA SER A 54 11.24 6.66 3.10
C SER A 54 12.45 7.29 3.77
N ILE A 55 13.60 7.23 3.11
CA ILE A 55 14.86 7.85 3.54
C ILE A 55 15.28 8.86 2.47
N ASP A 56 15.53 10.10 2.88
CA ASP A 56 16.19 11.10 2.06
C ASP A 56 17.51 11.49 2.72
N GLU A 57 18.60 11.02 2.12
CA GLU A 57 19.96 11.25 2.61
C GLU A 57 20.40 12.71 2.50
N THR A 58 19.81 13.49 1.57
CA THR A 58 20.19 14.89 1.34
C THR A 58 19.68 15.77 2.47
N SER A 59 18.44 15.54 2.91
CA SER A 59 17.83 16.24 4.04
C SER A 59 18.01 15.52 5.38
N ASN A 60 18.66 14.35 5.38
CA ASN A 60 18.74 13.43 6.51
C ASN A 60 17.35 13.14 7.13
N SER A 61 16.32 13.04 6.28
CA SER A 61 14.95 12.83 6.73
C SER A 61 14.55 11.36 6.64
N TYR A 62 13.80 10.93 7.66
CA TYR A 62 13.31 9.58 7.83
C TYR A 62 11.83 9.61 8.11
N LYS A 63 11.03 8.92 7.29
CA LYS A 63 9.58 8.84 7.47
C LYS A 63 9.10 7.41 7.34
N GLU A 64 8.75 6.80 8.48
CA GLU A 64 8.15 5.48 8.53
C GLU A 64 6.73 5.48 7.95
N ILE A 65 6.39 4.41 7.23
CA ILE A 65 5.02 4.20 6.78
C ILE A 65 4.13 3.79 7.94
N MET A 66 3.09 4.60 8.21
CA MET A 66 2.08 4.27 9.20
C MET A 66 0.87 3.64 8.52
N MET A 67 0.68 2.34 8.71
CA MET A 67 -0.48 1.60 8.25
C MET A 67 -1.01 0.72 9.38
N PRO A 68 -2.30 0.84 9.76
CA PRO A 68 -2.87 0.07 10.87
C PRO A 68 -2.67 -1.45 10.74
N VAL A 69 -2.76 -1.97 9.51
CA VAL A 69 -2.55 -3.40 9.22
C VAL A 69 -1.14 -3.89 9.54
N LEU A 70 -0.13 -3.02 9.47
CA LEU A 70 1.26 -3.37 9.80
C LEU A 70 1.51 -3.35 11.31
N SER A 71 0.80 -2.51 12.06
CA SER A 71 0.88 -2.46 13.53
C SER A 71 0.43 -3.78 14.17
N ALA A 72 -0.54 -4.47 13.58
CA ALA A 72 -1.00 -5.78 14.06
C ALA A 72 0.03 -6.92 13.82
N VAL A 73 1.03 -6.69 12.97
CA VAL A 73 2.04 -7.68 12.58
C VAL A 73 3.34 -7.50 13.35
N ALA A 74 3.65 -6.29 13.80
CA ALA A 74 4.79 -6.03 14.67
C ALA A 74 4.61 -6.82 15.97
N GLN A 75 5.42 -7.85 16.17
CA GLN A 75 5.52 -8.53 17.45
C GLN A 75 6.43 -7.70 18.38
N GLU A 76 6.03 -7.57 19.65
CA GLU A 76 6.88 -7.11 20.75
C GLU A 76 8.07 -8.05 20.97
#